data_AF-A0A954DH25-F1
#
_entry.id   AF-A0A954DH25-F1
#
_cell.length_a   1.000
_cell.length_b   1.000
_cell.length_c   1.000
_cell.angle_alpha   90.00
_cell.angle_beta   90.00
_cell.angle_gamma   90.00
#
_symmetry.space_group_name_H-M   'P 1'
#
loop_
_entity.id
_entity.type
_entity.pdbx_description
1 polymer ?
#
loop_
_entity_poly.entity_id
_entity_poly.type
_entity_poly.pdbx_seq_one_letter_code
_entity_poly.pdbx_strand_id
1 'polypeptide(L)'
;MSSSHDPASRLRSHGLQVTAQRIAVLRAVENCPHSTADRLAECARSEIGAISRQAVYDALGMLSEHGLIRRVQPAGSAALYDPRTGDNHHHVICRRCGAVADVDCAIGD
;
A
#
# COMPACT_ATOMS: atom_id res chain seq x y z
N MET A 1 -10.46 18.80 -9.16
CA MET A 1 -11.73 18.06 -8.97
C MET A 1 -11.95 17.17 -10.18
N SER A 2 -11.77 15.85 -10.02
CA SER A 2 -12.60 14.79 -10.64
C SER A 2 -12.05 13.40 -10.32
N SER A 3 -12.68 12.76 -9.33
CA SER A 3 -13.04 11.33 -9.30
C SER A 3 -11.95 10.24 -9.38
N SER A 4 -11.12 10.08 -8.34
CA SER A 4 -10.26 8.87 -8.18
C SER A 4 -10.20 8.26 -6.76
N HIS A 5 -10.62 8.96 -5.71
CA HIS A 5 -10.16 8.64 -4.33
C HIS A 5 -11.18 7.91 -3.44
N ASP A 6 -12.11 7.14 -4.00
CA ASP A 6 -12.92 6.21 -3.19
C ASP A 6 -12.30 4.80 -3.23
N PRO A 7 -11.75 4.28 -2.11
CA PRO A 7 -11.18 2.94 -2.05
C PRO A 7 -12.14 1.86 -2.53
N ALA A 8 -13.45 2.00 -2.26
CA ALA A 8 -14.44 1.03 -2.73
C ALA A 8 -14.56 1.02 -4.26
N SER A 9 -14.47 2.18 -4.90
CA SER A 9 -14.49 2.31 -6.35
C SER A 9 -13.23 1.78 -7.00
N ARG A 10 -12.05 2.00 -6.39
CA ARG A 10 -10.79 1.38 -6.84
C ARG A 10 -10.84 -0.14 -6.76
N LEU A 11 -11.34 -0.69 -5.66
CA LEU A 11 -11.51 -2.14 -5.54
C LEU A 11 -12.43 -2.68 -6.65
N ARG A 12 -13.59 -2.03 -6.89
CA ARG A 12 -14.53 -2.42 -7.95
C ARG A 12 -13.90 -2.36 -9.35
N SER A 13 -13.16 -1.32 -9.68
CA SER A 13 -12.56 -1.16 -11.01
C SER A 13 -11.48 -2.21 -11.30
N HIS A 14 -10.87 -2.80 -10.26
CA HIS A 14 -9.93 -3.91 -10.37
C HIS A 14 -10.60 -5.29 -10.19
N GLY A 15 -11.94 -5.37 -10.23
CA GLY A 15 -12.68 -6.64 -10.15
C GLY A 15 -12.70 -7.28 -8.75
N LEU A 16 -12.35 -6.53 -7.71
CA LEU A 16 -12.23 -7.04 -6.35
C LEU A 16 -13.52 -6.83 -5.57
N GLN A 17 -13.88 -7.82 -4.75
CA GLN A 17 -14.98 -7.64 -3.79
C GLN A 17 -14.64 -6.51 -2.81
N VAL A 18 -15.62 -5.65 -2.58
CA VAL A 18 -15.53 -4.53 -1.64
C VAL A 18 -15.89 -5.02 -0.24
N THR A 19 -14.89 -5.13 0.63
CA THR A 19 -15.08 -5.49 2.04
C THR A 19 -14.49 -4.41 2.93
N ALA A 20 -15.00 -4.28 4.16
CA ALA A 20 -14.48 -3.31 5.12
C ALA A 20 -12.98 -3.51 5.39
N GLN A 21 -12.52 -4.77 5.45
CA GLN A 21 -11.10 -5.10 5.63
C GLN A 21 -10.24 -4.63 4.47
N ARG A 22 -10.66 -4.86 3.21
CA ARG A 22 -9.90 -4.44 2.03
C ARG A 22 -9.87 -2.92 1.89
N ILE A 23 -10.98 -2.24 2.19
CA ILE A 23 -11.04 -0.78 2.24
C ILE A 23 -10.06 -0.25 3.29
N ALA A 24 -10.10 -0.78 4.51
CA ALA A 24 -9.24 -0.33 5.62
C ALA A 24 -7.76 -0.55 5.31
N VAL A 25 -7.40 -1.70 4.73
CA VAL A 25 -6.00 -1.98 4.34
C VAL A 25 -5.54 -1.06 3.21
N LEU A 26 -6.38 -0.81 2.19
CA LEU A 26 -6.03 0.12 1.11
C LEU A 26 -5.82 1.55 1.65
N ARG A 27 -6.71 2.02 2.52
CA ARG A 27 -6.57 3.32 3.22
C ARG A 27 -5.33 3.38 4.08
N ALA A 28 -4.99 2.30 4.79
CA ALA A 28 -3.79 2.25 5.61
C ALA A 28 -2.53 2.46 4.76
N VAL A 29 -2.45 1.86 3.57
CA VAL A 29 -1.33 2.05 2.64
C VAL A 29 -1.30 3.48 2.10
N GLU A 30 -2.46 4.04 1.73
CA GLU A 30 -2.57 5.42 1.24
C GLU A 30 -2.14 6.46 2.29
N ASN A 31 -2.51 6.25 3.55
CA ASN A 31 -2.20 7.17 4.66
C ASN A 31 -0.80 6.97 5.24
N CYS A 32 -0.21 5.79 5.06
CA CYS A 32 1.08 5.43 5.62
C CYS A 32 1.96 4.72 4.58
N PRO A 33 2.35 5.41 3.50
CA PRO A 33 3.18 4.82 2.44
C PRO A 33 4.53 4.36 3.00
N HIS A 34 5.18 3.42 2.31
CA HIS A 34 6.45 2.82 2.70
C HIS A 34 6.43 2.15 4.09
N SER A 35 5.28 1.60 4.48
CA SER A 35 5.11 0.93 5.76
C SER A 35 5.16 -0.58 5.62
N THR A 36 5.60 -1.24 6.69
CA THR A 36 5.56 -2.70 6.81
C THR A 36 4.13 -3.20 6.97
N ALA A 37 3.91 -4.49 6.67
CA ALA A 37 2.62 -5.14 6.89
C ALA A 37 2.16 -5.05 8.36
N ASP A 38 3.07 -5.15 9.33
CA ASP A 38 2.73 -5.03 10.76
C ASP A 38 2.23 -3.62 11.10
N ARG A 39 2.89 -2.57 10.63
CA ARG A 39 2.45 -1.19 10.84
C ARG A 39 1.10 -0.91 10.17
N LEU A 40 0.89 -1.44 8.97
CA LEU A 40 -0.38 -1.34 8.26
C LEU A 40 -1.50 -2.12 8.97
N ALA A 41 -1.17 -3.24 9.62
CA ALA A 41 -2.12 -3.99 10.43
C ALA A 41 -2.56 -3.19 11.67
N GLU A 42 -1.66 -2.45 12.31
CA GLU A 42 -1.99 -1.53 13.41
C GLU A 42 -2.92 -0.41 12.92
N CYS A 43 -2.60 0.23 11.80
CA CYS A 43 -3.44 1.26 11.19
C CYS A 43 -4.84 0.73 10.86
N ALA A 44 -4.95 -0.40 10.14
CA ALA A 44 -6.24 -0.98 9.77
C ALA A 44 -7.05 -1.39 11.01
N ARG A 45 -6.39 -1.95 12.03
CA ARG A 45 -7.04 -2.33 13.29
C ARG A 45 -7.57 -1.11 14.05
N SER A 46 -6.84 0.02 14.02
CA SER A 46 -7.31 1.26 14.62
C SER A 46 -8.57 1.82 13.94
N GLU A 47 -8.76 1.55 12.64
CA GLU A 47 -9.92 2.01 11.88
C GLU A 47 -11.16 1.14 12.11
N ILE A 48 -11.03 -0.20 12.01
CA ILE A 48 -12.18 -1.12 12.01
C ILE A 48 -12.27 -2.05 13.23
N GLY A 49 -11.37 -1.90 14.19
CA GLY A 49 -11.36 -2.64 15.46
C GLY A 49 -10.81 -4.06 15.34
N ALA A 50 -11.54 -4.97 14.70
CA ALA A 50 -11.21 -6.40 14.68
C ALA A 50 -10.79 -6.87 13.26
N ILE A 51 -9.49 -6.87 13.00
CA ILE A 51 -8.88 -7.50 11.83
C ILE A 51 -7.69 -8.37 12.26
N SER A 52 -7.61 -9.59 11.75
CA SER A 52 -6.49 -10.49 12.04
C SER A 52 -5.26 -10.06 11.24
N ARG A 53 -4.06 -10.40 11.74
CA ARG A 53 -2.83 -10.15 10.99
C ARG A 53 -2.88 -10.88 9.64
N GLN A 54 -3.33 -12.14 9.61
CA GLN A 54 -3.47 -12.90 8.38
C GLN A 54 -4.34 -12.19 7.33
N ALA A 55 -5.50 -11.67 7.74
CA ALA A 55 -6.41 -10.96 6.83
C ALA A 55 -5.77 -9.68 6.23
N VAL A 56 -4.90 -9.00 6.99
CA VAL A 56 -4.13 -7.86 6.46
C VAL A 56 -3.12 -8.33 5.41
N TYR A 57 -2.36 -9.38 5.68
CA TYR A 57 -1.41 -9.93 4.72
C TYR A 57 -2.09 -10.42 3.45
N ASP A 58 -3.23 -11.12 3.58
CA ASP A 58 -4.02 -11.59 2.44
C ASP A 58 -4.53 -10.41 1.59
N ALA A 59 -5.02 -9.35 2.25
CA ALA A 59 -5.45 -8.14 1.56
C ALA A 59 -4.28 -7.43 0.87
N LEU A 60 -3.12 -7.29 1.52
CA LEU A 60 -1.92 -6.68 0.92
C LEU A 60 -1.41 -7.47 -0.28
N GLY A 61 -1.39 -8.81 -0.20
CA GLY A 61 -1.02 -9.69 -1.30
C GLY A 61 -1.95 -9.47 -2.49
N MET A 62 -3.26 -9.58 -2.26
CA MET A 62 -4.27 -9.38 -3.28
C MET A 62 -4.21 -7.98 -3.92
N LEU A 63 -4.09 -6.91 -3.12
CA LEU A 63 -4.00 -5.53 -3.64
C LEU A 63 -2.74 -5.34 -4.49
N SER A 64 -1.64 -5.98 -4.11
CA SER A 64 -0.38 -5.94 -4.86
C SER A 64 -0.51 -6.69 -6.19
N GLU A 65 -1.08 -7.89 -6.16
CA GLU A 65 -1.32 -8.71 -7.35
C GLU A 65 -2.22 -8.02 -8.38
N HIS A 66 -3.19 -7.22 -7.92
CA HIS A 66 -4.11 -6.49 -8.78
C HIS A 66 -3.61 -5.08 -9.14
N GLY A 67 -2.40 -4.70 -8.71
CA GLY A 67 -1.77 -3.42 -9.06
C GLY A 67 -2.40 -2.20 -8.40
N LEU A 68 -3.13 -2.35 -7.30
CA LEU A 68 -3.63 -1.20 -6.52
C LEU A 68 -2.55 -0.60 -5.61
N ILE A 69 -1.60 -1.44 -5.20
CA ILE A 69 -0.43 -1.05 -4.41
C ILE A 69 0.80 -1.75 -4.98
N ARG A 70 1.99 -1.25 -4.67
CA ARG A 70 3.28 -1.82 -5.01
C ARG A 70 3.92 -2.39 -3.75
N ARG A 71 4.50 -3.59 -3.86
CA ARG A 71 5.32 -4.19 -2.81
C ARG A 71 6.79 -3.97 -3.15
N VAL A 72 7.50 -3.28 -2.27
CA VAL A 72 8.94 -2.99 -2.39
C VAL A 72 9.67 -3.71 -1.29
N GLN A 73 10.71 -4.47 -1.61
CA GLN A 73 11.49 -5.19 -0.59
C GLN A 73 12.98 -4.86 -0.73
N PRO A 74 13.46 -3.82 -0.03
CA PRO A 74 14.89 -3.54 0.05
C PRO A 74 15.66 -4.73 0.62
N ALA A 75 16.87 -4.95 0.12
CA ALA A 75 17.74 -6.01 0.62
C ALA A 75 17.97 -5.86 2.14
N GLY A 76 17.77 -6.94 2.90
CA GLY A 76 17.93 -6.95 4.34
C GLY A 76 16.82 -6.22 5.13
N SER A 77 15.73 -5.82 4.49
CA SER A 77 14.59 -5.14 5.15
C SER A 77 13.28 -5.92 4.98
N ALA A 78 12.32 -5.63 5.86
CA ALA A 78 10.95 -6.07 5.66
C ALA A 78 10.35 -5.46 4.38
N ALA A 79 9.36 -6.14 3.80
CA ALA A 79 8.63 -5.57 2.67
C ALA A 79 7.85 -4.33 3.10
N LEU A 80 7.90 -3.32 2.26
CA LEU A 80 7.18 -2.06 2.37
C LEU A 80 6.12 -2.00 1.27
N TYR A 81 5.04 -1.27 1.54
CA TYR A 81 3.94 -1.11 0.60
C TYR A 81 3.73 0.35 0.25
N ASP A 82 3.47 0.59 -1.03
CA ASP A 82 3.38 1.90 -1.65
C ASP A 82 2.08 2.00 -2.47
N PRO A 83 1.25 3.05 -2.28
CA PRO A 83 0.02 3.21 -3.05
C PRO A 83 0.23 3.63 -4.51
N ARG A 84 1.43 4.06 -4.90
CA ARG A 84 1.74 4.57 -6.25
C ARG A 84 2.13 3.41 -7.19
N THR A 85 1.24 3.07 -8.11
CA THR A 85 1.45 1.94 -9.04
C THR A 85 1.54 2.33 -10.50
N GLY A 86 1.01 3.50 -10.89
CA GLY A 86 0.86 3.93 -12.28
C GLY A 86 1.81 5.03 -12.73
N ASP A 87 2.86 5.31 -11.96
CA ASP A 87 3.88 6.29 -12.28
C ASP A 87 5.30 5.71 -12.22
N ASN A 88 6.21 6.41 -12.89
CA ASN A 88 7.63 6.12 -12.87
C ASN A 88 8.30 6.96 -11.77
N HIS A 89 8.58 6.31 -10.64
CA HIS A 89 9.32 6.89 -9.52
C HIS A 89 10.33 5.87 -8.99
N HIS A 90 11.34 6.37 -8.29
CA HIS A 90 12.40 5.58 -7.68
C HIS A 90 12.28 5.61 -6.16
N HIS A 91 12.46 4.44 -5.53
CA HIS A 91 12.59 4.35 -4.07
C HIS A 91 14.07 4.54 -3.68
N VAL A 92 14.36 5.55 -2.87
CA VAL A 92 15.69 5.75 -2.28
C VAL A 92 15.68 5.33 -0.81
N ILE A 93 16.75 4.69 -0.36
CA ILE A 93 16.87 4.13 0.99
C ILE A 93 18.02 4.81 1.74
N CYS A 94 17.73 5.35 2.92
CA CYS A 94 18.75 5.93 3.78
C CYS A 94 19.66 4.84 4.35
N ARG A 95 20.96 4.90 4.03
CA ARG A 95 21.95 3.90 4.49
C ARG A 95 22.21 3.91 6.00
N ARG A 96 21.77 4.96 6.71
CA ARG A 96 21.96 5.11 8.16
C ARG A 96 20.78 4.60 8.97
N CYS A 97 19.55 4.92 8.55
CA CYS A 97 18.34 4.61 9.32
C CYS A 97 17.35 3.69 8.60
N GLY A 98 17.57 3.38 7.32
CA GLY A 98 16.69 2.52 6.52
C GLY A 98 15.40 3.19 6.04
N ALA A 99 15.18 4.49 6.32
CA ALA A 99 14.01 5.21 5.83
C ALA A 99 13.95 5.20 4.29
N VAL A 100 12.75 5.02 3.75
CA VAL A 100 12.49 4.99 2.31
C VAL A 100 11.71 6.23 1.91
N ALA A 101 12.10 6.84 0.79
CA ALA A 101 11.43 7.97 0.19
C ALA A 101 11.32 7.79 -1.33
N ASP A 102 10.35 8.47 -1.92
CA ASP A 102 10.18 8.51 -3.37
C ASP A 102 10.98 9.66 -3.98
N VAL A 103 11.49 9.41 -5.18
CA VAL A 103 12.03 10.43 -6.08
C VAL A 103 11.37 10.22 -7.44
N ASP A 104 10.70 11.26 -7.94
CA ASP A 104 10.09 11.20 -9.27
C ASP A 104 11.17 10.99 -10.34
N CYS A 105 10.87 10.16 -11.33
CA CYS A 105 11.79 9.98 -12.45
C CYS A 105 11.81 11.25 -13.30
N ALA A 106 12.98 11.87 -13.47
CA ALA A 106 13.12 13.06 -14.30
C ALA A 106 13.06 12.74 -15.82
N ILE A 107 13.25 11.47 -16.21
CA ILE A 107 13.33 11.03 -17.61
C ILE A 107 12.72 9.62 -17.74
N GLY A 108 11.55 9.51 -18.38
CA GLY A 108 10.91 8.26 -18.79
C GLY A 108 9.42 8.18 -18.42
N ASP A 109 8.58 8.06 -19.45
CA ASP A 109 7.13 7.74 -19.34
C ASP A 109 6.90 6.23 -19.39
#